data_AF-A0AAP0C5C8-F1
#
_entry.id   AF-A0AAP0C5C8-F1
#
_cell.length_a   1.000
_cell.length_b   1.000
_cell.length_c   1.000
_cell.angle_alpha   90.00
_cell.angle_beta   90.00
_cell.angle_gamma   90.00
#
_symmetry.space_group_name_H-M   'P 1'
#
loop_
_entity.id
_entity.type
_entity.pdbx_description
1 polymer ?
#
loop_
_entity_poly.entity_id
_entity_poly.type
_entity_poly.pdbx_seq_one_letter_code
_entity_poly.pdbx_strand_id
1 'polypeptide(L)' 'MGGAFWGTRVMEIVKKHDSGGLLWKRIKLTTTRKANAKKRILRVWQNEAVLRACSEAPPAKTNAQVSGVQQGTN' A
#
# COMPACT_ATOMS: atom_id res chain seq x y z
N MET A 1 36.63 59.50 -7.62
CA MET A 1 35.40 58.87 -8.17
C MET A 1 35.60 57.37 -8.07
N GLY A 2 35.32 56.71 -6.94
CA GLY A 2 33.97 56.40 -6.47
C GLY A 2 33.67 54.95 -6.86
N GLY A 3 34.01 54.00 -5.98
CA GLY A 3 34.02 52.55 -6.23
C GLY A 3 32.66 51.95 -6.57
N ALA A 4 32.41 51.72 -7.86
CA ALA A 4 31.17 51.17 -8.40
C ALA A 4 31.19 49.65 -8.66
N PHE A 5 32.14 48.88 -8.12
CA PHE A 5 32.28 47.44 -8.46
C PHE A 5 32.43 46.49 -7.25
N TRP A 6 31.96 46.88 -6.06
CA TRP A 6 31.94 45.98 -4.88
C TRP A 6 30.55 45.40 -4.54
N GLY A 7 29.49 45.80 -5.24
CA GLY A 7 28.11 45.36 -4.95
C GLY A 7 27.53 44.27 -5.85
N THR A 8 28.15 43.96 -6.99
CA THR A 8 27.54 43.07 -8.00
C THR A 8 27.71 41.57 -7.71
N ARG A 9 28.68 41.20 -6.86
CA ARG A 9 28.89 39.79 -6.46
C ARG A 9 27.97 39.31 -5.34
N VAL A 10 27.40 40.21 -4.54
CA VAL A 10 26.38 39.82 -3.54
C VAL A 10 25.11 39.35 -4.24
N MET A 11 24.73 40.01 -5.33
CA MET A 11 23.64 39.56 -6.20
C MET A 11 24.00 38.29 -6.98
N GLU A 12 25.28 38.01 -7.24
CA GLU A 12 25.74 36.74 -7.84
C GLU A 12 25.66 35.58 -6.83
N ILE A 13 25.89 35.84 -5.53
CA ILE A 13 25.66 34.87 -4.44
C ILE A 13 24.16 34.68 -4.21
N VAL A 14 23.36 35.74 -4.25
CA VAL A 14 21.88 35.67 -4.13
C VAL A 14 21.24 35.03 -5.37
N LYS A 15 21.88 35.15 -6.54
CA LYS A 15 21.41 34.60 -7.83
C LYS A 15 22.23 33.40 -8.32
N LYS A 16 22.87 32.68 -7.38
CA LYS A 16 23.33 31.30 -7.58
C LYS A 16 22.80 30.43 -6.46
N HIS A 17 21.48 30.30 -6.46
CA HIS A 17 20.88 29.05 -6.05
C HIS A 17 20.09 28.49 -7.23
N ASP A 18 20.79 28.18 -8.31
CA ASP A 18 20.36 27.16 -9.29
C ASP A 18 20.35 25.75 -8.65
N SER A 19 20.19 25.65 -7.32
CA SER A 19 19.82 24.39 -6.72
C SER A 19 18.40 24.10 -7.22
N GLY A 20 18.19 22.93 -7.81
CA GLY A 20 16.84 22.47 -8.11
C GLY A 20 15.92 22.74 -6.93
N GLY A 21 14.93 23.61 -7.13
CA GLY A 21 13.96 24.01 -6.11
C GLY A 21 13.33 22.79 -5.43
N LEU A 22 12.78 23.00 -4.23
CA LEU A 22 12.07 22.01 -3.41
C LEU A 22 12.59 20.56 -3.57
N LEU A 23 13.55 20.16 -2.72
CA LEU A 23 14.17 18.83 -2.81
C LEU A 23 13.11 17.72 -2.64
N TRP A 24 12.72 17.08 -3.74
CA TRP A 24 11.89 15.87 -3.74
C TRP A 24 12.72 14.69 -3.26
N LYS A 25 12.78 14.50 -1.94
CA LYS A 25 13.60 13.47 -1.33
C LYS A 25 13.11 12.07 -1.75
N ARG A 26 13.91 11.38 -2.56
CA ARG A 26 13.68 9.97 -2.90
C ARG A 26 13.98 9.09 -1.69
N ILE A 27 12.94 8.56 -1.06
CA ILE A 27 13.09 7.68 0.11
C ILE A 27 13.39 6.26 -0.38
N LYS A 28 14.49 5.69 0.12
CA LYS A 28 14.85 4.29 -0.18
C LYS A 28 13.79 3.31 0.34
N LEU A 29 13.69 2.17 -0.32
CA LEU A 29 12.85 1.07 0.14
C LEU A 29 13.47 0.41 1.37
N THR A 30 13.06 0.86 2.56
CA THR A 30 13.50 0.28 3.85
C THR A 30 12.77 -1.03 4.16
N THR A 31 13.31 -1.81 5.08
CA THR A 31 12.75 -3.10 5.54
C THR A 31 11.32 -2.95 6.06
N THR A 32 11.04 -1.94 6.88
CA THR A 32 9.68 -1.65 7.38
C THR A 32 8.70 -1.34 6.24
N ARG A 33 9.14 -0.61 5.21
CA ARG A 33 8.31 -0.31 4.04
C ARG A 33 8.03 -1.57 3.21
N LYS A 34 9.01 -2.47 3.06
CA LYS A 34 8.81 -3.80 2.45
C LYS A 34 7.79 -4.64 3.22
N ALA A 35 7.86 -4.63 4.54
CA ALA A 35 6.89 -5.35 5.37
C ALA A 35 5.46 -4.81 5.21
N ASN A 36 5.29 -3.48 5.09
CA ASN A 36 3.98 -2.89 4.79
C ASN A 36 3.46 -3.29 3.41
N ALA A 37 4.34 -3.31 2.40
CA ALA A 37 3.97 -3.78 1.06
C ALA A 37 3.49 -5.24 1.08
N LYS A 38 4.22 -6.13 1.78
CA LYS A 38 3.79 -7.54 1.96
C LYS A 38 2.42 -7.64 2.61
N LYS A 39 2.13 -6.85 3.65
CA LYS A 39 0.81 -6.80 4.30
C LYS A 39 -0.29 -6.35 3.33
N ARG A 40 -0.04 -5.34 2.49
CA ARG A 40 -1.01 -4.87 1.49
C ARG A 40 -1.32 -5.94 0.45
N ILE A 41 -0.27 -6.61 -0.07
CA ILE A 41 -0.43 -7.71 -1.03
C ILE A 41 -1.29 -8.84 -0.45
N LEU A 42 -0.98 -9.27 0.77
CA LEU A 42 -1.75 -10.32 1.45
C LEU A 42 -3.22 -9.95 1.65
N ARG A 43 -3.51 -8.68 1.99
CA ARG A 43 -4.90 -8.19 2.12
C ARG A 43 -5.64 -8.25 0.79
N VAL A 44 -5.00 -7.85 -0.31
CA VAL A 44 -5.61 -7.91 -1.64
C VAL A 44 -5.90 -9.35 -2.02
N TRP A 45 -4.98 -10.28 -1.79
CA TRP A 45 -5.23 -11.71 -2.03
C TRP A 45 -6.37 -12.27 -1.20
N GLN A 46 -6.48 -11.92 0.08
CA GLN A 46 -7.61 -12.33 0.91
C GLN A 46 -8.93 -11.77 0.36
N ASN A 47 -8.96 -10.48 0.00
CA ASN A 47 -10.14 -9.86 -0.58
C ASN A 47 -10.55 -10.53 -1.89
N GLU A 48 -9.59 -10.80 -2.78
CA GLU A 48 -9.83 -11.51 -4.02
C GLU A 48 -10.34 -12.93 -3.78
N ALA A 49 -9.77 -13.66 -2.83
CA ALA A 49 -10.21 -15.02 -2.50
C ALA A 49 -11.66 -15.02 -1.99
N VAL A 50 -12.03 -14.06 -1.14
CA VAL A 50 -13.41 -13.92 -0.65
C VAL A 50 -14.36 -13.55 -1.78
N LEU A 51 -14.02 -12.58 -2.63
CA LEU A 51 -14.87 -12.18 -3.75
C LEU A 51 -15.08 -13.32 -4.76
N ARG A 52 -14.01 -14.09 -5.04
CA ARG A 52 -14.11 -15.29 -5.90
C ARG A 52 -15.00 -16.34 -5.28
N ALA A 53 -14.82 -16.66 -4.00
CA ALA A 53 -15.68 -17.60 -3.29
C ALA A 53 -17.15 -17.17 -3.25
N CYS A 54 -17.42 -15.86 -3.15
CA CYS A 54 -18.79 -15.32 -3.22
C CYS A 54 -19.39 -15.28 -4.63
N SER A 55 -18.56 -15.38 -5.69
CA SER A 55 -19.02 -15.43 -7.09
C SER A 55 -19.39 -16.84 -7.55
N GLU A 56 -18.89 -17.87 -6.87
CA GLU A 56 -19.31 -19.25 -7.08
C GLU A 56 -20.67 -19.48 -6.42
N ALA A 57 -21.54 -20.28 -7.06
CA ALA A 57 -22.81 -20.65 -6.45
C ALA A 57 -22.54 -21.32 -5.10
N PRO A 58 -23.24 -20.93 -4.01
CA PRO A 58 -23.02 -21.53 -2.71
C PRO A 58 -23.20 -23.05 -2.84
N PRO A 59 -22.30 -23.87 -2.25
CA PRO A 59 -22.44 -25.31 -2.32
C PRO A 59 -23.84 -25.66 -1.83
N ALA A 60 -24.61 -26.35 -2.67
CA ALA A 60 -25.98 -26.75 -2.37
C ALA A 60 -25.98 -27.42 -0.99
N LYS A 61 -26.80 -26.89 -0.07
CA LYS A 61 -27.00 -27.49 1.25
C LYS A 61 -27.48 -28.92 1.01
N THR A 62 -26.61 -29.91 1.11
CA THR A 62 -27.03 -31.26 1.44
C THR A 62 -27.53 -31.16 2.87
N ASN A 63 -28.84 -30.90 2.99
CA ASN A 63 -29.59 -31.18 4.20
C ASN A 63 -29.40 -32.68 4.47
N ALA A 64 -28.35 -33.03 5.21
CA ALA A 64 -28.25 -34.31 5.86
C ALA A 64 -29.41 -34.33 6.85
N GLN A 65 -30.50 -34.94 6.39
CA GLN A 65 -31.70 -35.20 7.17
C GLN A 65 -31.27 -35.76 8.51
N VAL A 66 -31.69 -35.08 9.57
CA VAL A 66 -31.96 -35.70 10.86
C VAL A 66 -33.07 -36.72 10.61
N SER A 67 -32.71 -37.93 10.19
CA SER A 67 -33.62 -39.07 10.16
C SER A 67 -33.49 -39.77 11.50
N GLY A 68 -34.55 -39.64 12.30
CA GLY A 68 -34.65 -40.24 13.63
C GLY A 68 -34.34 -41.73 13.62
N VAL A 69 -33.47 -42.14 14.54
CA VAL A 69 -33.34 -43.54 14.93
C VAL A 69 -34.46 -43.82 15.92
N GLN A 70 -35.59 -44.34 15.41
CA GLN A 70 -36.53 -45.10 16.23
C GLN A 70 -36.32 -46.60 16.01
N GLN A 71 -36.14 -47.25 17.15
CA GLN A 71 -36.58 -48.61 17.50
C GLN A 71 -35.83 -49.85 16.99
N GLY A 72 -35.37 -50.62 17.98
CA GLY A 72 -35.58 -52.06 18.03
C GLY A 72 -34.34 -52.85 18.47
N THR A 73 -34.37 -53.48 19.65
CA THR A 73 -34.60 -54.94 19.80
C THR A 73 -34.33 -55.42 21.24
N ASN A 74 -35.31 -56.20 21.75
CA ASN A 74 -35.34 -57.19 22.84
C ASN A 74 -34.76 -56.87 24.22
#